data_AF-A0A382RDG9-F1
#
_entry.id   AF-A0A382RDG9-F1
#
_cell.length_a   1.000
_cell.length_b   1.000
_cell.length_c   1.000
_cell.angle_alpha   90.00
_cell.angle_beta   90.00
_cell.angle_gamma   90.00
#
_symmetry.space_group_name_H-M   'P 1'
#
loop_
_entity.id
_entity.type
_entity.pdbx_description
1 polymer ?
#
loop_
_entity_poly.entity_id
_entity_poly.type
_entity_poly.pdbx_seq_one_letter_code
_entity_poly.pdbx_strand_id
1 'polypeptide(L)' 'VGIPAYNEENNIASIITKLKKITNSIIVCDDGSSDMTAEISRNLGAIVIRHDKNRGYGAAINT' A
#
# COMPACT_ATOMS: atom_id res chain seq x y z
N VAL A 1 7.92 1.73 -8.13
CA VAL A 1 7.77 2.64 -6.97
C VAL A 1 7.07 1.90 -5.86
N GLY A 2 7.67 1.84 -4.66
CA GLY A 2 7.08 1.22 -3.47
C GLY A 2 6.46 2.28 -2.57
N ILE A 3 5.20 2.10 -2.17
CA ILE A 3 4.46 3.03 -1.32
C ILE A 3 4.04 2.27 -0.05
N PRO A 4 4.62 2.57 1.12
CA PRO A 4 4.04 2.12 2.37
C PRO A 4 2.72 2.86 2.60
N ALA A 5 1.65 2.13 2.88
CA ALA A 5 0.33 2.70 3.12
C ALA A 5 -0.27 2.10 4.39
N TYR A 6 -0.81 2.97 5.25
CA TYR A 6 -1.52 2.58 6.45
C TYR A 6 -2.64 3.59 6.71
N ASN A 7 -3.89 3.15 6.60
CA ASN A 7 -5.09 3.98 6.77
C ASN A 7 -5.11 5.26 5.89
N GLU A 8 -4.82 5.12 4.59
CA GLU A 8 -4.65 6.21 3.62
C GLU A 8 -5.67 6.14 2.46
N GLU A 9 -6.87 5.60 2.67
CA GLU A 9 -7.89 5.35 1.63
C GLU A 9 -8.21 6.57 0.75
N ASN A 10 -8.26 7.77 1.35
CA ASN A 10 -8.63 9.00 0.64
C ASN A 10 -7.48 9.58 -0.21
N ASN A 11 -6.23 9.34 0.19
CA ASN A 11 -5.06 9.98 -0.41
C ASN A 11 -4.34 9.06 -1.39
N ILE A 12 -4.35 7.74 -1.10
CA ILE A 12 -3.67 6.71 -1.90
C ILE A 12 -4.13 6.74 -3.36
N ALA A 13 -5.42 7.04 -3.60
CA ALA A 13 -5.97 7.11 -4.95
C ALA A 13 -5.32 8.22 -5.80
N SER A 14 -5.15 9.40 -5.23
CA SER A 14 -4.53 10.54 -5.91
C SER A 14 -3.05 10.29 -6.18
N ILE A 15 -2.36 9.69 -5.21
CA ILE A 15 -0.93 9.35 -5.31
C ILE A 15 -0.71 8.30 -6.41
N ILE A 16 -1.47 7.20 -6.41
CA ILE A 16 -1.37 6.15 -7.44
C ILE A 16 -1.71 6.73 -8.81
N THR A 17 -2.74 7.58 -8.93
CA THR A 17 -3.11 8.19 -10.21
C THR A 17 -2.01 9.07 -10.77
N LYS A 18 -1.31 9.85 -9.92
CA LYS A 18 -0.16 10.65 -10.34
C LYS A 18 1.03 9.78 -10.72
N LEU A 19 1.33 8.75 -9.93
CA LEU A 19 2.43 7.83 -10.19
C LEU A 19 2.21 7.01 -11.45
N LYS A 20 0.96 6.66 -11.77
CA LYS A 20 0.58 5.90 -12.98
C LYS A 20 0.93 6.65 -14.27
N LYS A 21 1.08 7.98 -14.21
CA LYS A 21 1.57 8.80 -15.34
C LYS A 21 3.09 8.73 -15.54
N ILE A 22 3.82 8.30 -14.51
CA ILE A 22 5.29 8.27 -14.49
C ILE A 22 5.78 6.82 -14.63
N THR A 23 5.09 5.86 -14.00
CA THR A 23 5.47 4.45 -13.96
C THR A 23 4.25 3.56 -13.90
N ASN A 24 4.29 2.43 -14.63
CA ASN A 24 3.28 1.39 -14.54
C ASN A 24 3.52 0.40 -13.38
N SER A 25 4.72 0.41 -12.78
CA SER A 25 5.11 -0.55 -11.74
C SER A 25 5.00 0.10 -10.37
N ILE A 26 3.79 0.10 -9.81
CA ILE A 26 3.48 0.64 -8.49
C ILE A 26 3.22 -0.54 -7.55
N ILE A 27 3.96 -0.58 -6.45
CA ILE A 27 3.81 -1.57 -5.38
C ILE A 27 3.34 -0.81 -4.14
N VAL A 28 2.23 -1.22 -3.54
CA VAL A 28 1.70 -0.66 -2.30
C VAL A 28 1.87 -1.71 -1.21
N CYS A 29 2.63 -1.38 -0.19
CA CYS A 29 2.79 -2.22 1.00
C CYS A 29 1.78 -1.73 2.05
N ASP A 30 0.69 -2.47 2.19
CA ASP A 30 -0.34 -2.23 3.20
C ASP A 30 0.02 -2.97 4.50
N ASP A 31 0.42 -2.22 5.52
CA ASP A 31 0.89 -2.77 6.81
C ASP A 31 -0.26 -3.01 7.82
N GLY A 32 -1.32 -3.66 7.33
CA GLY A 32 -2.49 -4.02 8.14
C GLY A 32 -3.49 -2.87 8.31
N SER A 33 -3.72 -2.09 7.26
CA SER A 33 -4.80 -1.10 7.26
C SER A 33 -6.14 -1.78 7.56
N SER A 34 -6.93 -1.09 8.38
CA SER A 34 -8.31 -1.45 8.71
C SER A 34 -9.34 -0.76 7.80
N ASP A 35 -8.85 0.07 6.86
CA ASP A 35 -9.64 0.84 5.90
C ASP A 35 -9.60 0.21 4.49
N MET A 36 -10.11 0.93 3.48
CA MET A 36 -10.15 0.44 2.10
C MET A 36 -8.86 0.69 1.29
N THR A 37 -7.74 1.07 1.92
CA THR A 37 -6.49 1.43 1.24
C THR A 37 -5.99 0.35 0.28
N ALA A 38 -5.97 -0.90 0.71
CA ALA A 38 -5.54 -2.02 -0.14
C ALA A 38 -6.49 -2.25 -1.33
N GLU A 39 -7.79 -2.13 -1.10
CA GLU A 39 -8.79 -2.35 -2.14
C GLU A 39 -8.74 -1.27 -3.21
N ILE A 40 -8.68 0.00 -2.80
CA ILE A 40 -8.52 1.16 -3.68
C ILE A 40 -7.23 1.01 -4.50
N SER A 41 -6.13 0.62 -3.84
CA SER A 41 -4.84 0.44 -4.51
C SER A 41 -4.86 -0.67 -5.57
N ARG A 42 -5.49 -1.81 -5.28
CA ARG A 42 -5.68 -2.90 -6.27
C ARG A 42 -6.57 -2.44 -7.42
N ASN A 43 -7.66 -1.74 -7.12
CA ASN A 43 -8.61 -1.28 -8.14
C ASN A 43 -7.96 -0.29 -9.13
N LEU A 44 -6.97 0.49 -8.66
CA LEU A 44 -6.20 1.40 -9.51
C LEU A 44 -5.11 0.72 -10.33
N GLY A 45 -4.89 -0.58 -10.14
CA GLY A 45 -3.90 -1.39 -10.84
C GLY A 45 -2.51 -1.38 -10.20
N ALA A 46 -2.40 -1.01 -8.92
CA ALA A 46 -1.17 -1.18 -8.17
C ALA A 46 -1.07 -2.61 -7.60
N ILE A 47 0.15 -3.12 -7.48
CA ILE A 47 0.45 -4.39 -6.83
C ILE A 47 0.38 -4.16 -5.33
N VAL A 48 -0.61 -4.75 -4.65
CA VAL A 48 -0.79 -4.54 -3.20
C VAL A 48 -0.30 -5.75 -2.42
N ILE A 49 0.70 -5.52 -1.57
CA ILE A 49 1.21 -6.48 -0.60
C ILE A 49 0.60 -6.10 0.74
N ARG A 50 -0.38 -6.88 1.22
CA ARG A 50 -1.03 -6.66 2.51
C ARG A 50 -0.45 -7.63 3.54
N HIS A 51 -0.12 -7.11 4.72
CA HIS A 51 0.22 -7.94 5.87
C HIS A 51 -1.03 -8.19 6.74
N ASP A 52 -1.31 -9.46 7.05
CA ASP A 52 -2.50 -9.89 7.82
C ASP A 52 -2.49 -9.44 9.30
N LYS A 53 -1.34 -9.00 9.81
CA LYS A 53 -1.18 -8.37 11.12
C LYS A 53 -0.16 -7.26 10.99
N ASN A 54 -0.46 -6.08 11.54
CA ASN A 54 0.56 -5.10 11.91
C ASN A 54 1.47 -5.82 12.92
N ARG A 55 2.54 -6.45 12.43
CA ARG A 55 3.44 -7.26 13.27
C ARG A 55 4.32 -6.39 14.16
N GLY A 56 4.07 -5.08 14.17
CA GLY A 56 4.83 -4.11 14.92
C GLY A 56 6.29 -4.11 14.53
N TYR A 57 7.01 -3.13 15.04
CA TYR A 57 8.46 -3.02 14.94
C TYR A 57 9.23 -4.27 15.42
N GLY A 58 8.59 -5.23 16.09
CA GLY A 58 9.19 -6.45 16.64
C GLY A 58 9.47 -7.57 15.64
N ALA A 59 8.87 -7.55 14.45
CA ALA A 59 9.22 -8.54 13.40
C ALA A 59 10.50 -8.19 12.62
N ALA A 60 11.05 -6.99 12.81
CA ALA A 60 12.31 -6.56 12.20
C ALA A 60 13.57 -7.15 12.86
N ILE A 61 13.45 -7.93 13.94
CA ILE A 61 14.62 -8.42 14.70
C ILE A 61 14.99 -9.89 14.39
N ASN A 62 14.19 -10.66 13.64
CA ASN A 62 14.45 -12.12 13.57
C ASN A 62 14.18 -12.85 12.25
N THR A 63 14.31 -12.21 11.08
CA THR A 63 14.55 -12.98 9.84
C THR A 63 15.39 -12.19 8.85
#